data_AF-A0A1I7YT86-F1
#
_entry.id   AF-A0A1I7YT86-F1
#
_cell.length_a   1.000
_cell.length_b   1.000
_cell.length_c   1.000
_cell.angle_alpha   90.00
_cell.angle_beta   90.00
_cell.angle_gamma   90.00
#
_symmetry.space_group_name_H-M   'P 1'
#
loop_
_entity.id
_entity.type
_entity.pdbx_description
1 polymer ?
#
loop_
_entity_poly.entity_id
_entity_poly.type
_entity_poly.pdbx_seq_one_letter_code
_entity_poly.pdbx_strand_id
1 'polypeptide(L)'
;MWTPDKSQRSLLLLLFLSLCHLSLSSFLFDLNDKTTPISVDSSESTTEEVVTRQAHVCKHGKWVKDDEGVERCECDDNYIGPFCHLWMHCVGYQRYENNTCLECEEHWEGDFCERIICDKGKPNIDGDVCICDKPHSGNFCETQTTQDVYLYYNSLMYAWGPIGVLFIIPLYIVLYGCRYMARKRQIKRVERALEEQRQDDVDSDIVDMLLHKKYSK
;
A
#
# COMPACT_ATOMS: atom_id res chain seq x y z
N MET A 1 2.22 -54.14 -0.40
CA MET A 1 2.01 -53.05 -1.38
C MET A 1 0.92 -52.13 -0.84
N TRP A 2 1.22 -50.89 -0.44
CA TRP A 2 0.23 -49.96 0.15
C TRP A 2 0.40 -48.60 -0.53
N THR A 3 -0.43 -48.37 -1.55
CA THR A 3 -0.54 -47.07 -2.23
C THR A 3 -1.41 -46.17 -1.37
N PRO A 4 -0.96 -44.95 -1.00
CA PRO A 4 -1.87 -43.99 -0.39
C PRO A 4 -2.96 -43.65 -1.41
N ASP A 5 -4.19 -43.87 -0.98
CA ASP A 5 -5.40 -43.75 -1.76
C ASP A 5 -5.53 -42.35 -2.38
N LYS A 6 -6.01 -42.31 -3.63
CA LYS A 6 -6.18 -41.10 -4.47
C LYS A 6 -7.04 -40.04 -3.75
N SER A 7 -7.90 -40.51 -2.84
CA SER A 7 -8.73 -39.73 -1.92
C SER A 7 -7.94 -38.77 -1.01
N GLN A 8 -6.83 -39.19 -0.41
CA GLN A 8 -6.07 -38.33 0.51
C GLN A 8 -5.32 -37.19 -0.19
N ARG A 9 -4.89 -37.38 -1.45
CA ARG A 9 -4.28 -36.30 -2.25
C ARG A 9 -5.32 -35.27 -2.66
N SER A 10 -6.53 -35.72 -2.97
CA SER A 10 -7.66 -34.83 -3.29
C SER A 10 -8.09 -34.03 -2.06
N LEU A 11 -8.11 -34.63 -0.88
CA LEU A 11 -8.46 -33.95 0.38
C LEU A 11 -7.42 -32.89 0.79
N LEU A 12 -6.14 -33.16 0.60
CA LEU A 12 -5.07 -32.17 0.82
C LEU A 12 -5.13 -31.03 -0.19
N LEU A 13 -5.36 -31.32 -1.48
CA LEU A 13 -5.54 -30.27 -2.51
C LEU A 13 -6.80 -29.43 -2.26
N LEU A 14 -7.91 -30.05 -1.81
CA LEU A 14 -9.14 -29.35 -1.46
C LEU A 14 -8.98 -28.51 -0.18
N LEU A 15 -8.21 -28.97 0.81
CA LEU A 15 -7.86 -28.18 1.98
C LEU A 15 -6.93 -27.01 1.62
N PHE A 16 -5.96 -27.20 0.70
CA PHE A 16 -5.13 -26.11 0.20
C PHE A 16 -5.94 -25.10 -0.64
N LEU A 17 -6.88 -25.57 -1.45
CA LEU A 17 -7.79 -24.72 -2.22
C LEU A 17 -8.80 -23.99 -1.33
N SER A 18 -9.29 -24.61 -0.25
CA SER A 18 -10.20 -23.92 0.69
C SER A 18 -9.44 -22.94 1.59
N LEU A 19 -8.22 -23.24 2.01
CA LEU A 19 -7.34 -22.29 2.71
C LEU A 19 -6.89 -21.14 1.79
N CYS A 20 -6.70 -21.39 0.49
CA CYS A 20 -6.52 -20.32 -0.51
C CYS A 20 -7.79 -19.50 -0.70
N HIS A 21 -8.98 -20.12 -0.76
CA HIS A 21 -10.24 -19.39 -0.89
C HIS A 21 -10.57 -18.55 0.35
N LEU A 22 -10.27 -19.05 1.56
CA LEU A 22 -10.44 -18.33 2.82
C LEU A 22 -9.44 -17.16 2.97
N SER A 23 -8.22 -17.31 2.46
CA SER A 23 -7.24 -16.20 2.43
C SER A 23 -7.56 -15.18 1.33
N LEU A 24 -8.05 -15.60 0.16
CA LEU A 24 -8.52 -14.69 -0.90
C LEU A 24 -9.80 -13.96 -0.53
N SER A 25 -10.74 -14.55 0.23
CA SER A 25 -11.93 -13.83 0.70
C SER A 25 -11.58 -12.76 1.73
N SER A 26 -10.60 -13.01 2.59
CA SER A 26 -10.10 -11.99 3.53
C SER A 26 -9.32 -10.89 2.79
N PHE A 27 -8.54 -11.24 1.75
CA PHE A 27 -7.83 -10.25 0.92
C PHE A 27 -8.75 -9.43 -0.01
N LEU A 28 -9.86 -10.01 -0.49
CA LEU A 28 -10.86 -9.28 -1.27
C LEU A 28 -11.76 -8.39 -0.40
N PHE A 29 -11.97 -8.74 0.88
CA PHE A 29 -12.64 -7.84 1.83
C PHE A 29 -11.74 -6.65 2.22
N ASP A 30 -10.43 -6.84 2.38
CA ASP A 30 -9.49 -5.76 2.75
C ASP A 30 -9.20 -4.79 1.59
N LEU A 31 -9.25 -5.24 0.32
CA LEU A 31 -9.14 -4.35 -0.83
C LEU A 31 -10.38 -3.48 -1.05
N ASN A 32 -11.53 -3.83 -0.46
CA ASN A 32 -12.75 -3.03 -0.55
C ASN A 32 -12.92 -2.06 0.63
N ASP A 33 -12.12 -2.17 1.69
CA ASP A 33 -12.20 -1.33 2.90
C ASP A 33 -11.15 -0.19 2.92
N LYS A 34 -10.27 -0.10 1.91
CA LYS A 34 -9.36 1.05 1.72
C LYS A 34 -9.81 2.07 0.69
N THR A 35 -11.06 1.99 0.27
CA THR A 35 -11.75 3.10 -0.39
C THR A 35 -12.84 3.58 0.55
N THR A 36 -12.45 4.30 1.61
CA THR A 36 -13.40 5.14 2.34
C THR A 36 -13.80 6.29 1.40
N PRO A 37 -15.05 6.40 0.93
CA PRO A 37 -15.59 7.71 0.67
C PRO A 37 -15.60 8.43 2.02
N ILE A 38 -15.06 9.64 2.06
CA ILE A 38 -15.34 10.56 3.15
C ILE A 38 -16.84 10.86 3.05
N SER A 39 -17.66 10.07 3.74
CA SER A 39 -19.02 10.41 4.08
C SER A 39 -18.91 11.49 5.15
N VAL A 40 -19.10 12.74 4.74
CA VAL A 40 -19.48 13.84 5.63
C VAL A 40 -20.88 13.48 6.13
N ASP A 41 -20.95 12.68 7.20
CA ASP A 41 -22.20 12.47 7.89
C ASP A 41 -22.50 13.72 8.69
N SER A 42 -23.70 14.22 8.47
CA SER A 42 -24.25 15.40 9.11
C SER A 42 -24.68 14.98 10.51
N SER A 43 -23.73 14.79 11.43
CA SER A 43 -24.04 14.71 12.85
C SER A 43 -24.03 16.12 13.42
N GLU A 44 -25.23 16.65 13.58
CA GLU A 44 -25.60 17.73 14.48
C GLU A 44 -24.96 17.49 15.86
N SER A 45 -23.79 18.08 16.06
CA SER A 45 -23.13 18.21 17.35
C SER A 45 -23.07 19.69 17.63
N THR A 46 -23.98 20.13 18.49
CA THR A 46 -23.90 21.39 19.23
C THR A 46 -22.68 21.34 20.13
N THR A 47 -21.51 21.53 19.54
CA THR A 47 -20.34 22.04 20.23
C THR A 47 -20.07 23.37 19.56
N GLU A 48 -20.16 24.43 20.34
CA GLU A 48 -19.80 25.81 19.97
C GLU A 48 -18.44 25.80 19.29
N GLU A 49 -18.44 25.67 17.96
CA GLU A 49 -17.37 26.18 17.16
C GLU A 49 -17.45 27.68 17.37
N VAL A 50 -16.51 28.20 18.17
CA VAL A 50 -16.11 29.59 18.07
C VAL A 50 -15.65 29.73 16.63
N VAL A 51 -16.61 29.98 15.74
CA VAL A 51 -16.42 30.65 14.47
C VAL A 51 -15.83 31.97 14.90
N THR A 52 -14.50 31.99 15.03
CA THR A 52 -13.75 33.23 14.92
C THR A 52 -14.27 33.81 13.62
N ARG A 53 -15.17 34.79 13.72
CA ARG A 53 -15.43 35.75 12.67
C ARG A 53 -14.07 36.37 12.42
N GLN A 54 -13.28 35.72 11.59
CA GLN A 54 -12.04 36.26 11.11
C GLN A 54 -12.50 37.49 10.38
N ALA A 55 -12.29 38.65 11.00
CA ALA A 55 -12.68 39.91 10.42
C ALA A 55 -12.12 39.89 9.00
N HIS A 56 -13.02 39.96 8.02
CA HIS A 56 -12.63 40.09 6.63
C HIS A 56 -11.87 41.42 6.57
N VAL A 57 -10.55 41.35 6.52
CA VAL A 57 -9.65 42.50 6.45
C VAL A 57 -8.96 42.40 5.11
N CYS A 58 -8.90 43.51 4.37
CA CYS A 58 -8.07 43.61 3.18
C CYS A 58 -6.61 43.36 3.61
N LYS A 59 -5.99 42.26 3.15
CA LYS A 59 -4.63 41.92 3.56
C LYS A 59 -3.62 42.93 3.00
N HIS A 60 -3.75 43.26 1.72
CA HIS A 60 -2.88 44.19 0.99
C HIS A 60 -3.73 45.21 0.24
N GLY A 61 -4.31 46.13 1.01
CA GLY A 61 -5.15 47.18 0.46
C GLY A 61 -5.92 47.92 1.54
N LYS A 62 -6.85 48.76 1.11
CA LYS A 62 -7.68 49.59 1.98
C LYS A 62 -9.15 49.41 1.66
N TRP A 63 -9.99 49.53 2.68
CA TRP A 63 -11.44 49.55 2.52
C TRP A 63 -11.85 50.88 1.89
N VAL A 64 -12.56 50.79 0.77
CA VAL A 64 -13.14 51.93 0.07
C VAL A 64 -14.63 51.67 -0.12
N LYS A 65 -15.41 52.75 -0.07
CA LYS A 65 -16.82 52.72 -0.44
C LYS A 65 -16.93 53.10 -1.90
N ASP A 66 -17.51 52.21 -2.70
CA ASP A 66 -17.86 52.52 -4.07
C ASP A 66 -18.93 53.62 -4.14
N ASP A 67 -19.17 54.17 -5.33
CA ASP A 67 -20.17 55.22 -5.58
C ASP A 67 -21.60 54.79 -5.16
N GLU A 68 -21.83 53.47 -5.06
CA GLU A 68 -23.08 52.85 -4.59
C GLU A 68 -23.11 52.63 -3.06
N GLY A 69 -22.05 53.00 -2.35
CA GLY A 69 -21.91 52.86 -0.89
C GLY A 69 -21.52 51.45 -0.42
N VAL A 70 -21.21 50.54 -1.34
CA VAL A 70 -20.74 49.18 -1.03
C VAL A 70 -19.27 49.21 -0.62
N GLU A 71 -18.93 48.57 0.50
CA GLU A 71 -17.56 48.46 0.99
C GLU A 71 -16.83 47.33 0.25
N ARG A 72 -15.73 47.67 -0.43
CA ARG A 72 -14.83 46.70 -1.07
C ARG A 72 -13.38 47.01 -0.73
N CYS A 73 -12.52 46.03 -0.91
CA CYS A 73 -11.08 46.24 -0.86
C CYS A 73 -10.59 46.83 -2.18
N GLU A 74 -9.96 48.00 -2.10
CA GLU A 74 -9.06 48.50 -3.15
C GLU A 74 -7.67 47.93 -2.86
N CYS A 75 -7.19 47.04 -3.73
CA CYS A 75 -5.93 46.33 -3.55
C CYS A 75 -4.72 47.19 -3.90
N ASP A 76 -3.62 46.96 -3.19
CA ASP A 76 -2.31 47.51 -3.54
C ASP A 76 -1.80 46.89 -4.87
N ASP A 77 -0.81 47.53 -5.47
CA ASP A 77 -0.22 47.08 -6.73
C ASP A 77 0.23 45.60 -6.66
N ASN A 78 -0.15 44.82 -7.67
CA ASN A 78 0.12 43.38 -7.81
C ASN A 78 -0.62 42.46 -6.83
N TYR A 79 -1.61 42.96 -6.09
CA TYR A 79 -2.51 42.11 -5.31
C TYR A 79 -3.93 42.10 -5.89
N ILE A 80 -4.60 40.95 -5.78
CA ILE A 80 -5.95 40.74 -6.29
C ILE A 80 -6.78 39.84 -5.35
N GLY A 81 -8.04 39.68 -5.73
CA GLY A 81 -9.05 38.93 -5.00
C GLY A 81 -9.92 39.85 -4.13
N PRO A 82 -11.06 39.34 -3.63
CA PRO A 82 -12.02 40.14 -2.86
C PRO A 82 -11.43 40.77 -1.59
N PHE A 83 -10.35 40.18 -1.06
CA PHE A 83 -9.65 40.63 0.15
C PHE A 83 -8.16 40.93 -0.10
N CYS A 84 -7.74 41.08 -1.36
CA CYS A 84 -6.35 41.38 -1.73
C CYS A 84 -5.32 40.41 -1.11
N HIS A 85 -5.65 39.12 -1.15
CA HIS A 85 -4.83 38.06 -0.55
C HIS A 85 -4.01 37.30 -1.59
N LEU A 86 -4.36 37.41 -2.88
CA LEU A 86 -3.67 36.76 -3.97
C LEU A 86 -2.63 37.71 -4.55
N TRP A 87 -1.42 37.21 -4.77
CA TRP A 87 -0.37 37.94 -5.47
C TRP A 87 -0.40 37.62 -6.96
N MET A 88 -0.08 38.61 -7.79
CA MET A 88 -0.01 38.47 -9.24
C MET A 88 1.40 38.08 -9.68
N HIS A 89 1.56 36.88 -10.23
CA HIS A 89 2.83 36.35 -10.73
C HIS A 89 3.05 36.69 -12.21
N CYS A 90 3.14 37.97 -12.55
CA CYS A 90 3.45 38.39 -13.92
C CYS A 90 4.98 38.53 -14.14
N VAL A 91 5.49 38.14 -15.31
CA VAL A 91 6.95 38.18 -15.65
C VAL A 91 7.58 39.59 -15.58
N GLY A 92 6.78 40.64 -15.77
CA GLY A 92 7.25 42.02 -15.74
C GLY A 92 6.21 42.98 -15.16
N TYR A 93 6.44 44.28 -15.31
CA TYR A 93 5.53 45.34 -14.81
C TYR A 93 4.48 45.78 -15.84
N GLN A 94 4.60 45.33 -17.09
CA GLN A 94 3.64 45.69 -18.14
C GLN A 94 2.31 44.97 -17.92
N ARG A 95 1.20 45.70 -18.06
CA ARG A 95 -0.17 45.20 -17.91
C ARG A 95 -1.00 45.62 -19.11
N TYR A 96 -2.03 44.86 -19.41
CA TYR A 96 -3.08 45.29 -20.32
C TYR A 96 -3.92 46.42 -19.68
N GLU A 97 -4.76 47.11 -20.46
CA GLU A 97 -5.58 48.25 -19.98
C GLU A 97 -6.60 47.86 -18.90
N ASN A 98 -6.96 46.59 -18.81
CA ASN A 98 -7.80 45.99 -17.78
C ASN A 98 -7.01 45.51 -16.54
N ASN A 99 -5.73 45.88 -16.44
CA ASN A 99 -4.78 45.46 -15.41
C ASN A 99 -4.43 43.96 -15.39
N THR A 100 -4.75 43.19 -16.44
CA THR A 100 -4.32 41.78 -16.53
C THR A 100 -2.84 41.67 -16.89
N CYS A 101 -2.22 40.54 -16.56
CA CYS A 101 -0.83 40.28 -16.91
C CYS A 101 -0.68 40.09 -18.44
N LEU A 102 0.43 40.56 -19.01
CA LEU A 102 0.78 40.26 -20.40
C LEU A 102 1.20 38.79 -20.57
N GLU A 103 1.99 38.31 -19.62
CA GLU A 103 2.56 36.97 -19.55
C GLU A 103 2.78 36.58 -18.08
N CYS A 104 2.52 35.31 -17.76
CA CYS A 104 2.69 34.74 -16.43
C CYS A 104 4.09 34.18 -16.21
N GLU A 105 4.57 34.27 -14.98
CA GLU A 105 5.76 33.53 -14.54
C GLU A 105 5.55 32.02 -14.77
N GLU A 106 6.65 31.28 -14.89
CA GLU A 106 6.58 29.83 -15.06
C GLU A 106 5.80 29.19 -13.90
N HIS A 107 4.91 28.26 -14.22
CA HIS A 107 4.03 27.55 -13.28
C HIS A 107 2.92 28.43 -12.65
N TRP A 108 2.55 29.53 -13.29
CA TRP A 108 1.37 30.33 -12.93
C TRP A 108 0.42 30.49 -14.11
N GLU A 109 -0.87 30.53 -13.82
CA GLU A 109 -1.95 30.74 -14.80
C GLU A 109 -3.04 31.67 -14.27
N GLY A 110 -3.91 32.10 -15.19
CA GLY A 110 -5.01 33.02 -14.93
C GLY A 110 -4.83 34.35 -15.65
N ASP A 111 -5.88 35.16 -15.67
CA ASP A 111 -5.82 36.49 -16.29
C ASP A 111 -4.84 37.40 -15.53
N PHE A 112 -4.70 37.18 -14.23
CA PHE A 112 -3.80 37.92 -13.35
C PHE A 112 -2.65 37.06 -12.82
N CYS A 113 -2.45 35.88 -13.42
CA CYS A 113 -1.43 34.90 -13.02
C CYS A 113 -1.52 34.56 -11.52
N GLU A 114 -2.74 34.44 -11.02
CA GLU A 114 -3.04 34.29 -9.60
C GLU A 114 -3.14 32.83 -9.14
N ARG A 115 -3.17 31.87 -10.08
CA ARG A 115 -3.30 30.44 -9.77
C ARG A 115 -2.02 29.69 -10.07
N ILE A 116 -1.57 28.91 -9.10
CA ILE A 116 -0.40 28.05 -9.25
C ILE A 116 -0.72 26.80 -10.08
N ILE A 117 0.20 26.42 -10.97
CA ILE A 117 0.18 25.18 -11.73
C ILE A 117 1.08 24.15 -11.03
N CYS A 118 0.52 23.01 -10.67
CA CYS A 118 1.25 21.91 -10.03
C CYS A 118 1.48 20.76 -11.02
N ASP A 119 2.71 20.27 -11.15
CA ASP A 119 3.05 19.19 -12.09
C ASP A 119 2.49 17.82 -11.68
N LYS A 120 2.60 17.54 -10.37
CA LYS A 120 2.25 16.26 -9.72
C LYS A 120 1.55 16.50 -8.39
N GLY A 121 0.40 17.17 -8.44
CA GLY A 121 -0.39 17.47 -7.26
C GLY A 121 -1.61 18.31 -7.59
N LYS A 122 -2.13 18.98 -6.58
CA LYS A 122 -3.27 19.90 -6.71
C LYS A 122 -3.01 21.20 -5.98
N PRO A 123 -3.54 22.33 -6.46
CA PRO A 123 -3.47 23.58 -5.71
C PRO A 123 -4.29 23.49 -4.42
N ASN A 124 -3.86 24.25 -3.41
CA ASN A 124 -4.61 24.46 -2.17
C ASN A 124 -5.91 25.26 -2.42
N ILE A 125 -6.76 25.39 -1.40
CA ILE A 125 -8.04 26.12 -1.45
C ILE A 125 -7.85 27.55 -1.95
N ASP A 126 -6.79 28.22 -1.50
CA ASP A 126 -6.47 29.60 -1.90
C ASP A 126 -5.80 29.68 -3.29
N GLY A 127 -5.35 28.55 -3.85
CA GLY A 127 -4.78 28.49 -5.21
C GLY A 127 -3.34 28.99 -5.35
N ASP A 128 -2.63 29.22 -4.24
CA ASP A 128 -1.29 29.82 -4.18
C ASP A 128 -0.16 28.83 -3.87
N VAL A 129 -0.49 27.67 -3.30
CA VAL A 129 0.47 26.63 -2.89
C VAL A 129 0.06 25.28 -3.45
N CYS A 130 1.03 24.51 -3.96
CA CYS A 130 0.81 23.14 -4.41
C CYS A 130 0.85 22.12 -3.26
N ILE A 131 -0.15 21.24 -3.25
CA ILE A 131 -0.20 20.04 -2.42
C ILE A 131 0.26 18.87 -3.29
N CYS A 132 1.49 18.41 -3.07
CA CYS A 132 2.13 17.38 -3.89
C CYS A 132 1.67 15.96 -3.57
N ASP A 133 1.50 15.17 -4.63
CA ASP A 133 1.28 13.73 -4.50
C ASP A 133 2.61 13.03 -4.17
N LYS A 134 2.61 12.19 -3.14
CA LYS A 134 3.81 11.42 -2.78
C LYS A 134 4.20 10.48 -3.94
N PRO A 135 5.51 10.32 -4.25
CA PRO A 135 6.69 10.81 -3.53
C PRO A 135 7.27 12.13 -4.07
N HIS A 136 6.49 12.94 -4.78
CA HIS A 136 6.95 14.22 -5.34
C HIS A 136 7.02 15.31 -4.26
N SER A 137 7.93 16.26 -4.46
CA SER A 137 8.20 17.40 -3.59
C SER A 137 8.60 18.64 -4.42
N GLY A 138 8.80 19.78 -3.78
CA GLY A 138 9.10 21.05 -4.45
C GLY A 138 7.93 22.04 -4.34
N ASN A 139 8.15 23.27 -4.81
CA ASN A 139 7.12 24.32 -4.73
C ASN A 139 5.99 24.07 -5.74
N PHE A 140 6.30 23.43 -6.86
CA PHE A 140 5.37 23.10 -7.94
C PHE A 140 5.22 21.58 -8.14
N CYS A 141 5.77 20.78 -7.22
CA CYS A 141 5.78 19.31 -7.26
C CYS A 141 6.61 18.71 -8.41
N GLU A 142 7.61 19.46 -8.85
CA GLU A 142 8.51 19.14 -9.96
C GLU A 142 9.66 18.20 -9.54
N THR A 143 10.05 18.23 -8.26
CA THR A 143 11.19 17.45 -7.77
C THR A 143 10.79 16.04 -7.36
N GLN A 144 11.60 15.08 -7.75
CA GLN A 144 11.54 13.70 -7.28
C GLN A 144 12.96 13.24 -6.97
N THR A 145 13.29 13.10 -5.69
CA THR A 145 14.58 12.52 -5.30
C THR A 145 14.46 11.01 -5.16
N THR A 146 15.49 10.28 -5.58
CA THR A 146 15.52 8.81 -5.41
C THR A 146 15.41 8.44 -3.93
N GLN A 147 15.97 9.25 -3.04
CA GLN A 147 15.86 9.08 -1.60
C GLN A 147 14.40 9.14 -1.12
N ASP A 148 13.62 10.13 -1.55
CA ASP A 148 12.22 10.26 -1.14
C ASP A 148 11.36 9.12 -1.68
N VAL A 149 11.63 8.68 -2.91
CA VAL A 149 11.01 7.48 -3.51
C VAL A 149 11.30 6.25 -2.66
N TYR A 150 12.57 6.02 -2.31
CA TYR A 150 12.95 4.87 -1.48
C TYR A 150 12.36 4.95 -0.08
N LEU A 151 12.37 6.12 0.57
CA LEU A 151 11.76 6.30 1.89
C LEU A 151 10.25 6.06 1.85
N TYR A 152 9.56 6.56 0.82
CA TYR A 152 8.13 6.36 0.65
C TYR A 152 7.77 4.89 0.44
N TYR A 153 8.42 4.19 -0.50
CA TYR A 153 8.12 2.79 -0.74
C TYR A 153 8.60 1.88 0.40
N ASN A 154 9.69 2.20 1.08
CA ASN A 154 10.15 1.43 2.24
C ASN A 154 9.15 1.59 3.41
N SER A 155 8.72 2.81 3.71
CA SER A 155 7.68 3.04 4.73
C SER A 155 6.34 2.40 4.36
N LEU A 156 5.97 2.38 3.08
CA LEU A 156 4.81 1.65 2.58
C LEU A 156 4.99 0.14 2.77
N MET A 157 6.13 -0.44 2.42
CA MET A 157 6.43 -1.85 2.65
C MET A 157 6.39 -2.23 4.14
N TYR A 158 6.89 -1.37 5.03
CA TYR A 158 6.75 -1.56 6.48
C TYR A 158 5.28 -1.51 6.92
N ALA A 159 4.47 -0.62 6.34
CA ALA A 159 3.04 -0.56 6.60
C ALA A 159 2.29 -1.80 6.09
N TRP A 160 2.75 -2.39 4.98
CA TRP A 160 2.23 -3.65 4.42
C TRP A 160 2.81 -4.90 5.12
N GLY A 161 3.63 -4.71 6.16
CA GLY A 161 3.92 -5.69 7.19
C GLY A 161 4.47 -7.05 6.70
N PRO A 162 4.34 -8.12 7.52
CA PRO A 162 4.88 -9.44 7.24
C PRO A 162 4.07 -10.24 6.21
N ILE A 163 3.28 -9.59 5.35
CA ILE A 163 2.46 -10.28 4.34
C ILE A 163 3.34 -11.19 3.47
N GLY A 164 4.55 -10.73 3.09
CA GLY A 164 5.52 -11.57 2.38
C GLY A 164 5.98 -12.80 3.18
N VAL A 165 6.12 -12.68 4.50
CA VAL A 165 6.50 -13.78 5.40
C VAL A 165 5.35 -14.81 5.52
N LEU A 166 4.09 -14.35 5.53
CA LEU A 166 2.91 -15.22 5.55
C LEU A 166 2.80 -16.09 4.30
N PHE A 167 3.32 -15.66 3.15
CA PHE A 167 3.36 -16.49 1.93
C PHE A 167 4.57 -17.44 1.88
N ILE A 168 5.69 -17.08 2.50
CA ILE A 168 6.92 -17.90 2.50
C ILE A 168 6.82 -19.08 3.48
N ILE A 169 6.16 -18.90 4.63
CA ILE A 169 6.03 -19.96 5.66
C ILE A 169 5.29 -21.22 5.13
N PRO A 170 4.13 -21.11 4.45
CA PRO A 170 3.44 -22.25 3.86
C PRO A 170 4.30 -23.01 2.85
N LEU A 171 5.04 -22.29 2.01
CA LEU A 171 5.97 -22.89 1.04
C LEU A 171 7.03 -23.74 1.75
N TYR A 172 7.60 -23.21 2.85
CA TYR A 172 8.58 -23.92 3.67
C TYR A 172 8.01 -25.18 4.32
N ILE A 173 6.77 -25.12 4.85
CA ILE A 173 6.09 -26.28 5.45
C ILE A 173 5.87 -27.37 4.41
N VAL A 174 5.42 -27.02 3.20
CA VAL A 174 5.22 -27.97 2.10
C VAL A 174 6.55 -28.62 1.70
N LEU A 175 7.60 -27.82 1.50
CA LEU A 175 8.92 -28.34 1.14
C LEU A 175 9.49 -29.28 2.22
N TYR A 176 9.33 -28.93 3.49
CA TYR A 176 9.75 -29.77 4.60
C TYR A 176 8.95 -31.08 4.66
N GLY A 177 7.62 -31.01 4.51
CA GLY A 177 6.74 -32.17 4.46
C GLY A 177 7.08 -33.14 3.32
N CYS A 178 7.39 -32.60 2.13
CA CYS A 178 7.85 -33.38 0.99
C CYS A 178 9.15 -34.14 1.30
N ARG A 179 10.14 -33.47 1.90
CA ARG A 179 11.42 -34.10 2.28
C ARG A 179 11.24 -35.16 3.36
N TYR A 180 10.39 -34.90 4.35
CA TYR A 180 10.08 -35.85 5.42
C TYR A 180 9.44 -37.13 4.87
N MET A 181 8.43 -37.00 4.00
CA MET A 181 7.77 -38.14 3.37
C MET A 181 8.71 -38.93 2.45
N ALA A 182 9.63 -38.26 1.74
CA ALA A 182 10.63 -38.92 0.91
C ALA A 182 11.60 -39.78 1.75
N ARG A 183 12.10 -39.24 2.87
CA ARG A 183 12.95 -39.99 3.82
C ARG A 183 12.21 -41.18 4.42
N LYS A 184 10.95 -41.00 4.83
CA LYS A 184 10.13 -42.09 5.37
C LYS A 184 9.96 -43.25 4.37
N ARG A 185 9.87 -42.96 3.06
CA ARG A 185 9.82 -43.99 2.01
C ARG A 185 11.17 -44.68 1.78
N GLN A 186 12.29 -43.99 1.99
CA GLN A 186 13.62 -44.61 1.93
C GLN A 186 13.82 -45.58 3.09
N ILE A 187 13.51 -45.15 4.33
CA ILE A 187 13.63 -46.00 5.52
C ILE A 187 12.78 -47.26 5.38
N LYS A 188 11.51 -47.14 4.98
CA LYS A 188 10.64 -48.31 4.74
C LYS A 188 11.15 -49.27 3.67
N ARG A 189 11.93 -48.79 2.69
CA ARG A 189 12.54 -49.65 1.67
C ARG A 189 13.74 -50.43 2.24
N VAL A 190 14.56 -49.76 3.05
CA VAL A 190 15.69 -50.38 3.74
C VAL A 190 15.22 -51.39 4.78
N GLU A 191 14.18 -51.04 5.56
CA GLU A 191 13.60 -51.91 6.58
C GLU A 191 13.08 -53.22 5.99
N ARG A 192 12.32 -53.18 4.88
CA ARG A 192 11.87 -54.40 4.18
C ARG A 192 13.03 -55.21 3.61
N ALA A 193 14.04 -54.56 3.05
CA ALA A 193 15.22 -55.26 2.54
C ALA A 193 16.00 -55.96 3.65
N LEU A 194 16.07 -55.37 4.85
CA LEU A 194 16.68 -55.98 6.02
C LEU A 194 15.83 -57.12 6.61
N GLU A 195 14.50 -57.01 6.56
CA GLU A 195 13.59 -58.10 6.97
C GLU A 195 13.69 -59.30 6.03
N GLU A 196 13.68 -59.07 4.71
CA GLU A 196 13.87 -60.12 3.70
C GLU A 196 15.22 -60.82 3.87
N GLN A 197 16.33 -60.05 4.02
CA GLN A 197 17.64 -60.65 4.28
C GLN A 197 17.72 -61.42 5.60
N ARG A 198 17.08 -60.94 6.67
CA ARG A 198 17.03 -61.65 7.95
C ARG A 198 16.32 -63.00 7.81
N GLN A 199 15.28 -63.07 6.99
CA GLN A 199 14.50 -64.27 6.80
C GLN A 199 15.24 -65.32 5.95
N ASP A 200 16.03 -64.87 4.96
CA ASP A 200 16.84 -65.75 4.11
C ASP A 200 18.13 -66.24 4.79
N ASP A 201 18.71 -65.47 5.73
CA ASP A 201 19.94 -65.85 6.46
C ASP A 201 19.65 -66.86 7.59
N VAL A 202 18.40 -66.95 8.05
CA VAL A 202 17.94 -67.98 8.99
C VAL A 202 17.30 -69.12 8.20
N ASP A 203 18.14 -69.95 7.58
CA ASP A 203 17.69 -71.21 6.99
C ASP A 203 17.19 -72.14 8.10
N SER A 204 15.86 -72.30 8.19
CA SER A 204 15.21 -73.11 9.23
C SER A 204 15.71 -74.55 9.23
N ASP A 205 16.14 -75.05 8.07
CA ASP A 205 16.65 -76.41 7.91
C ASP A 205 18.04 -76.58 8.57
N ILE A 206 18.88 -75.52 8.54
CA ILE A 206 20.19 -75.51 9.21
C ILE A 206 19.99 -75.42 10.73
N VAL A 207 19.03 -74.63 11.19
CA VAL A 207 18.72 -74.51 12.63
C VAL A 207 18.21 -75.84 13.20
N ASP A 208 17.31 -76.53 12.50
CA ASP A 208 16.78 -77.83 12.92
C ASP A 208 17.86 -78.94 12.88
N MET A 209 18.74 -78.92 11.87
CA MET A 209 19.88 -79.83 11.81
C MET A 209 20.86 -79.62 12.98
N LEU A 210 21.10 -78.37 13.39
CA LEU A 210 21.96 -78.07 14.55
C LEU A 210 21.30 -78.44 15.88
N LEU A 211 19.98 -78.28 16.00
CA LEU A 211 19.22 -78.67 17.20
C LEU A 211 19.19 -80.18 17.38
N HIS A 212 18.91 -80.95 16.32
CA HIS A 212 18.95 -82.42 16.38
C HIS A 212 20.35 -82.98 16.69
N LYS A 213 21.40 -82.36 16.13
CA LYS A 213 22.79 -82.75 16.43
C LYS A 213 23.18 -82.50 17.89
N LYS A 214 22.62 -81.47 18.53
CA LYS A 214 22.88 -81.13 19.94
C LYS A 214 22.18 -82.08 20.93
N TYR A 215 21.02 -82.61 20.57
CA TYR A 215 20.24 -83.55 21.40
C TYR A 215 20.63 -85.03 21.22
N SER A 216 21.46 -85.36 20.23
CA SER A 216 21.94 -86.71 19.94
C SER A 216 23.26 -87.07 20.65
N LYS A 217 23.52 -86.49 21.83
CA LYS A 217 24.70 -86.78 22.66
C LYS A 217 24.27 -86.95 24.11
#